data_AF-A0A256WGZ7-F1
#
_entry.id   AF-A0A256WGZ7-F1
#
_cell.length_a   1.000
_cell.length_b   1.000
_cell.length_c   1.000
_cell.angle_alpha   90.00
_cell.angle_beta   90.00
_cell.angle_gamma   90.00
#
_symmetry.space_group_name_H-M   'P 1'
#
loop_
_entity.id
_entity.type
_entity.pdbx_description
1 polymer ?
#
loop_
_entity_poly.entity_id
_entity_poly.type
_entity_poly.pdbx_seq_one_letter_code
_entity_poly.pdbx_strand_id
1 'polypeptide(L)'
;MQRFSAFSEPGVAAMRDLLAAQHFVTGISYHSYSELVLYPYGYSYDCQAPDYLALAELGVNMAESIPKIVGSGHYTPEQANDLYAASGGTDDWAYGHHGVFCYTVELGQEFIPSAAQVPTIVSDNIEAAMMLLNRPNHQVLRGHVYDAETLEPVVATIFIDGVDNNGASFREDYKSSETYGDYYRLLMPGEVEATYTAYGYLPQTISNTILNEEATIQDVYLQKAAQTILIGSVLDGDTGENIEGVEVSILNTPLSPVFTNENGVYSMEEVSYGNFTIKVYKEGYSPIMMEKTIDGENYVFNFVLLPSDAITFEDGIFGDDFSMSSHPWVIDNNVAYEGDYSSASGNIGDNTSTTMTLTTENRADGAISFFTKVSSESNYDFLKFYIDGNEQGQWSGEMNWTGVSFPLSEGDHELKWEYKKDANTTGGSDKVWVDYIEIPPILTTTANAGIDQIICQDETAQLNAFAQNYTDLSWSTSGDGSFSDEHILNPIYTPGSNDIAQGSTSLSIDVEGTQSISDELLLTIDICSSLEEINGALIFHISPNPAPQYFTINMPDFKGGSLEIWNMTGNMVFAKTLEENKQSYTHATNDLEAGVYLLKLKNTQGEFSVERLVIP
;
A
#
# COMPACT_ATOMS: atom_id res chain seq x y z
N MET A 1 22.05 -17.80 24.06
CA MET A 1 20.69 -18.36 23.98
C MET A 1 20.24 -18.17 22.55
N GLN A 2 20.14 -19.25 21.77
CA GLN A 2 19.44 -19.21 20.48
C GLN A 2 17.98 -18.91 20.80
N ARG A 3 17.47 -17.78 20.30
CA ARG A 3 16.07 -17.39 20.48
C ARG A 3 15.22 -18.25 19.54
N PHE A 4 14.17 -18.89 20.07
CA PHE A 4 13.14 -19.53 19.26
C PHE A 4 12.32 -18.42 18.60
N SER A 5 12.23 -18.44 17.27
CA SER A 5 11.44 -17.49 16.46
C SER A 5 10.64 -18.28 15.42
N ALA A 6 9.61 -17.69 14.82
CA ALA A 6 8.91 -18.32 13.70
C ALA A 6 9.92 -18.81 12.65
N PHE A 7 9.68 -20.02 12.11
CA PHE A 7 10.55 -20.67 11.13
C PHE A 7 12.00 -20.92 11.58
N SER A 8 12.31 -20.93 12.89
CA SER A 8 13.68 -21.19 13.37
C SER A 8 14.14 -22.64 13.18
N GLU A 9 13.21 -23.59 13.14
CA GLU A 9 13.52 -25.00 12.94
C GLU A 9 13.74 -25.29 11.45
N PRO A 10 14.81 -26.03 11.09
CA PRO A 10 15.20 -26.22 9.69
C PRO A 10 14.12 -26.92 8.85
N GLY A 11 13.34 -27.83 9.45
CA GLY A 11 12.23 -28.49 8.76
C GLY A 11 11.07 -27.54 8.46
N VAL A 12 10.79 -26.61 9.37
CA VAL A 12 9.72 -25.62 9.22
C VAL A 12 10.13 -24.55 8.21
N ALA A 13 11.40 -24.09 8.25
CA ALA A 13 11.97 -23.21 7.24
C ALA A 13 11.91 -23.83 5.84
N ALA A 14 12.25 -25.12 5.71
CA ALA A 14 12.18 -25.81 4.42
C ALA A 14 10.74 -25.91 3.87
N MET A 15 9.74 -26.12 4.74
CA MET A 15 8.34 -26.14 4.33
C MET A 15 7.85 -24.76 3.87
N ARG A 16 8.21 -23.70 4.61
CA ARG A 16 7.95 -22.31 4.21
C ARG A 16 8.52 -22.02 2.82
N ASP A 17 9.80 -22.33 2.62
CA ASP A 17 10.48 -22.06 1.35
C ASP A 17 9.88 -22.88 0.20
N LEU A 18 9.43 -24.11 0.47
CA LEU A 18 8.76 -24.94 -0.53
C LEU A 18 7.41 -24.37 -0.95
N LEU A 19 6.57 -23.97 0.01
CA LEU A 19 5.26 -23.39 -0.25
C LEU A 19 5.37 -22.03 -0.94
N ALA A 20 6.39 -21.23 -0.63
CA ALA A 20 6.67 -19.98 -1.33
C ALA A 20 7.20 -20.18 -2.77
N ALA A 21 7.91 -21.27 -3.03
CA ALA A 21 8.53 -21.53 -4.33
C ALA A 21 7.59 -22.20 -5.35
N GLN A 22 6.40 -22.65 -4.95
CA GLN A 22 5.50 -23.44 -5.80
C GLN A 22 4.05 -23.02 -5.59
N HIS A 23 3.26 -23.00 -6.66
CA HIS A 23 1.82 -22.73 -6.61
C HIS A 23 1.03 -24.00 -6.26
N PHE A 24 1.09 -24.42 -4.99
CA PHE A 24 0.23 -25.51 -4.51
C PHE A 24 -1.23 -25.05 -4.43
N VAL A 25 -2.18 -25.94 -4.76
CA VAL A 25 -3.62 -25.67 -4.68
C VAL A 25 -4.25 -26.38 -3.49
N THR A 26 -3.75 -27.56 -3.15
CA THR A 26 -4.27 -28.43 -2.09
C THR A 26 -3.15 -29.10 -1.31
N GLY A 27 -3.36 -29.38 -0.03
CA GLY A 27 -2.38 -30.04 0.85
C GLY A 27 -3.02 -31.02 1.85
N ILE A 28 -2.26 -32.04 2.27
CA ILE A 28 -2.63 -32.92 3.39
C ILE A 28 -1.44 -33.03 4.33
N SER A 29 -1.69 -32.77 5.61
CA SER A 29 -0.82 -33.16 6.72
C SER A 29 -1.39 -34.42 7.38
N TYR A 30 -0.71 -35.55 7.26
CA TYR A 30 -1.13 -36.77 7.96
C TYR A 30 -0.61 -36.78 9.39
N HIS A 31 -1.54 -36.91 10.32
CA HIS A 31 -1.31 -36.97 11.75
C HIS A 31 -1.83 -38.30 12.31
N SER A 32 -1.70 -38.44 13.62
CA SER A 32 -2.31 -39.47 14.45
C SER A 32 -2.46 -38.82 15.82
N TYR A 33 -3.59 -38.91 16.51
CA TYR A 33 -4.62 -39.94 16.59
C TYR A 33 -6.00 -39.27 16.61
N SER A 34 -7.06 -39.94 16.12
CA SER A 34 -8.49 -39.75 16.50
C SER A 34 -9.51 -40.04 15.38
N GLU A 35 -9.08 -40.39 14.17
CA GLU A 35 -9.99 -40.65 13.03
C GLU A 35 -10.79 -39.40 12.61
N LEU A 36 -10.06 -38.29 12.40
CA LEU A 36 -10.60 -36.97 12.07
C LEU A 36 -10.09 -36.46 10.71
N VAL A 37 -10.87 -35.61 10.07
CA VAL A 37 -10.44 -34.74 8.97
C VAL A 37 -10.68 -33.30 9.41
N LEU A 38 -9.58 -32.61 9.71
CA LEU A 38 -9.59 -31.24 10.19
C LEU A 38 -9.32 -30.27 9.06
N TYR A 39 -10.05 -29.16 9.03
CA TYR A 39 -9.87 -28.08 8.07
C TYR A 39 -9.63 -26.72 8.77
N PRO A 40 -8.97 -25.76 8.09
CA PRO A 40 -8.70 -24.43 8.63
C PRO A 40 -9.98 -23.64 8.97
N TYR A 41 -9.94 -22.71 9.92
CA TYR A 41 -8.76 -22.33 10.72
C TYR A 41 -8.74 -23.04 12.09
N GLY A 42 -7.54 -23.29 12.60
CA GLY A 42 -7.30 -23.85 13.93
C GLY A 42 -6.72 -22.87 14.95
N TYR A 43 -6.18 -21.72 14.53
CA TYR A 43 -5.33 -20.87 15.38
C TYR A 43 -6.04 -20.19 16.57
N SER A 44 -7.37 -20.04 16.54
CA SER A 44 -8.17 -19.49 17.64
C SER A 44 -9.59 -20.06 17.65
N TYR A 45 -10.34 -19.88 18.74
CA TYR A 45 -11.74 -20.33 18.78
C TYR A 45 -12.69 -19.45 17.96
N ASP A 46 -12.32 -18.18 17.73
CA ASP A 46 -13.11 -17.18 17.00
C ASP A 46 -12.54 -16.92 15.60
N CYS A 47 -12.09 -17.95 14.90
CA CYS A 47 -11.61 -17.84 13.52
C CYS A 47 -12.46 -18.65 12.55
N GLN A 48 -12.56 -18.16 11.32
CA GLN A 48 -13.25 -18.83 10.23
C GLN A 48 -12.62 -18.41 8.91
N ALA A 49 -12.31 -19.39 8.06
CA ALA A 49 -11.78 -19.14 6.73
C ALA A 49 -12.79 -18.38 5.85
N PRO A 50 -12.36 -17.42 5.01
CA PRO A 50 -13.26 -16.78 4.03
C PRO A 50 -13.98 -17.80 3.13
N ASP A 51 -13.28 -18.87 2.72
CA ASP A 51 -13.82 -19.95 1.88
C ASP A 51 -14.43 -21.13 2.70
N TYR A 52 -14.86 -20.92 3.96
CA TYR A 52 -15.20 -22.02 4.88
C TYR A 52 -16.21 -23.02 4.32
N LEU A 53 -17.18 -22.58 3.51
CA LEU A 53 -18.18 -23.48 2.92
C LEU A 53 -17.53 -24.53 2.00
N ALA A 54 -16.58 -24.12 1.17
CA ALA A 54 -15.88 -25.02 0.26
C ALA A 54 -14.89 -25.92 1.01
N LEU A 55 -14.22 -25.39 2.04
CA LEU A 55 -13.35 -26.19 2.91
C LEU A 55 -14.13 -27.27 3.67
N ALA A 56 -15.22 -26.88 4.33
CA ALA A 56 -16.04 -27.80 5.11
C ALA A 56 -16.71 -28.86 4.23
N GLU A 57 -17.22 -28.50 3.05
CA GLU A 57 -17.83 -29.45 2.11
C GLU A 57 -16.86 -30.55 1.69
N LEU A 58 -15.64 -30.17 1.29
CA LEU A 58 -14.62 -31.13 0.88
C LEU A 58 -14.11 -31.95 2.08
N GLY A 59 -13.93 -31.34 3.25
CA GLY A 59 -13.57 -32.04 4.48
C GLY A 59 -14.60 -33.10 4.88
N VAL A 60 -15.90 -32.79 4.76
CA VAL A 60 -17.00 -33.74 4.99
C VAL A 60 -16.95 -34.89 4.01
N ASN A 61 -16.83 -34.62 2.70
CA ASN A 61 -16.75 -35.67 1.69
C ASN A 61 -15.54 -36.60 1.91
N MET A 62 -14.39 -36.02 2.25
CA MET A 62 -13.19 -36.79 2.60
C MET A 62 -13.45 -37.68 3.81
N ALA A 63 -13.97 -37.13 4.91
CA ALA A 63 -14.22 -37.88 6.13
C ALA A 63 -15.22 -39.02 5.92
N GLU A 64 -16.31 -38.79 5.17
CA GLU A 64 -17.32 -39.80 4.86
C GLU A 64 -16.81 -40.94 3.98
N SER A 65 -15.70 -40.75 3.25
CA SER A 65 -15.07 -41.81 2.45
C SER A 65 -14.16 -42.74 3.26
N ILE A 66 -13.76 -42.36 4.48
CA ILE A 66 -12.79 -43.10 5.29
C ILE A 66 -13.52 -43.87 6.40
N PRO A 67 -13.59 -45.21 6.35
CA PRO A 67 -14.19 -46.00 7.44
C PRO A 67 -13.36 -45.93 8.72
N LYS A 68 -14.02 -45.94 9.88
CA LYS A 68 -13.35 -46.06 11.19
C LYS A 68 -12.79 -47.46 11.39
N ILE A 69 -11.60 -47.54 11.98
CA ILE A 69 -10.94 -48.78 12.41
C ILE A 69 -11.70 -49.41 13.57
N VAL A 70 -12.23 -48.61 14.49
CA VAL A 70 -12.98 -49.08 15.66
C VAL A 70 -14.35 -48.43 15.72
N GLY A 71 -15.39 -49.28 15.80
CA GLY A 71 -16.79 -48.84 15.84
C GLY A 71 -17.47 -48.96 14.48
N SER A 72 -18.54 -48.20 14.28
CA SER A 72 -19.29 -48.14 13.02
C SER A 72 -19.33 -46.71 12.51
N GLY A 73 -19.23 -46.53 11.20
CA GLY A 73 -19.28 -45.21 10.55
C GLY A 73 -17.93 -44.83 9.95
N HIS A 74 -17.80 -43.53 9.67
CA HIS A 74 -16.65 -42.95 8.99
C HIS A 74 -15.94 -41.94 9.91
N TYR A 75 -14.82 -41.42 9.44
CA TYR A 75 -14.06 -40.37 10.12
C TYR A 75 -14.97 -39.16 10.39
N THR A 76 -14.61 -38.35 11.37
CA THR A 76 -15.38 -37.15 11.73
C THR A 76 -14.74 -35.91 11.07
N PRO A 77 -15.48 -35.13 10.27
CA PRO A 77 -15.02 -33.83 9.80
C PRO A 77 -15.32 -32.74 10.83
N GLU A 78 -14.38 -31.85 11.10
CA GLU A 78 -14.59 -30.67 11.95
C GLU A 78 -13.56 -29.58 11.64
N GLN A 79 -13.89 -28.34 12.00
CA GLN A 79 -12.90 -27.27 11.93
C GLN A 79 -11.82 -27.55 12.99
N ALA A 80 -10.55 -27.29 12.70
CA ALA A 80 -9.46 -27.65 13.61
C ALA A 80 -9.62 -27.06 15.03
N ASN A 81 -10.20 -25.86 15.15
CA ASN A 81 -10.45 -25.21 16.44
C ASN A 81 -11.60 -25.83 17.26
N ASP A 82 -12.52 -26.58 16.64
CA ASP A 82 -13.58 -27.33 17.34
C ASP A 82 -12.98 -28.46 18.22
N LEU A 83 -11.80 -28.96 17.84
CA LEU A 83 -11.02 -29.89 18.65
C LEU A 83 -10.29 -29.15 19.78
N TYR A 84 -9.42 -28.20 19.42
CA TYR A 84 -8.82 -27.19 20.29
C TYR A 84 -8.09 -26.12 19.45
N ALA A 85 -7.99 -24.89 19.97
CA ALA A 85 -7.22 -23.84 19.30
C ALA A 85 -5.71 -24.16 19.30
N ALA A 86 -5.08 -24.12 18.13
CA ALA A 86 -3.67 -24.42 17.90
C ALA A 86 -3.05 -23.45 16.88
N SER A 87 -2.24 -22.49 17.35
CA SER A 87 -1.54 -21.55 16.46
C SER A 87 -0.24 -22.14 15.91
N GLY A 88 0.18 -21.65 14.73
CA GLY A 88 1.41 -22.10 14.06
C GLY A 88 1.27 -23.41 13.27
N GLY A 89 0.05 -23.89 13.05
CA GLY A 89 -0.25 -25.04 12.18
C GLY A 89 0.18 -24.79 10.72
N THR A 90 0.67 -25.84 10.06
CA THR A 90 1.07 -25.76 8.64
C THR A 90 -0.14 -25.62 7.72
N ASP A 91 -1.27 -26.24 8.08
CA ASP A 91 -2.56 -26.13 7.39
C ASP A 91 -3.10 -24.69 7.39
N ASP A 92 -3.15 -24.06 8.57
CA ASP A 92 -3.55 -22.66 8.72
C ASP A 92 -2.63 -21.72 7.96
N TRP A 93 -1.31 -21.90 8.07
CA TRP A 93 -0.35 -21.05 7.37
C TRP A 93 -0.42 -21.23 5.85
N ALA A 94 -0.55 -22.47 5.36
CA ALA A 94 -0.67 -22.74 3.93
C ALA A 94 -1.95 -22.16 3.33
N TYR A 95 -3.08 -22.24 4.05
CA TYR A 95 -4.32 -21.60 3.60
C TYR A 95 -4.25 -20.07 3.70
N GLY A 96 -3.85 -19.53 4.86
CA GLY A 96 -3.86 -18.09 5.11
C GLY A 96 -2.85 -17.30 4.28
N HIS A 97 -1.66 -17.85 4.02
CA HIS A 97 -0.61 -17.15 3.28
C HIS A 97 -0.60 -17.50 1.78
N HIS A 98 -1.04 -18.70 1.40
CA HIS A 98 -0.94 -19.19 0.02
C HIS A 98 -2.27 -19.63 -0.60
N GLY A 99 -3.38 -19.59 0.14
CA GLY A 99 -4.68 -20.05 -0.36
C GLY A 99 -4.76 -21.56 -0.60
N VAL A 100 -3.83 -22.34 -0.04
CA VAL A 100 -3.80 -23.80 -0.22
C VAL A 100 -4.92 -24.42 0.61
N PHE A 101 -5.83 -25.16 -0.02
CA PHE A 101 -6.81 -25.96 0.71
C PHE A 101 -6.09 -27.15 1.38
N CYS A 102 -5.66 -26.93 2.62
CA CYS A 102 -4.84 -27.87 3.37
C CYS A 102 -5.65 -28.50 4.51
N TYR A 103 -5.54 -29.83 4.68
CA TYR A 103 -6.28 -30.57 5.70
C TYR A 103 -5.33 -31.35 6.60
N THR A 104 -5.68 -31.45 7.88
CA THR A 104 -5.01 -32.38 8.80
C THR A 104 -5.86 -33.66 8.92
N VAL A 105 -5.29 -34.81 8.60
CA VAL A 105 -5.98 -36.10 8.71
C VAL A 105 -5.39 -36.89 9.88
N GLU A 106 -6.17 -37.03 10.97
CA GLU A 106 -5.78 -37.76 12.18
C GLU A 106 -6.03 -39.26 11.99
N LEU A 107 -4.98 -40.01 11.65
CA LEU A 107 -5.09 -41.42 11.30
C LEU A 107 -5.31 -42.31 12.53
N GLY A 108 -6.33 -43.16 12.44
CA GLY A 108 -6.54 -44.26 13.37
C GLY A 108 -6.59 -43.87 14.84
N GLN A 109 -6.34 -44.86 15.70
CA GLN A 109 -6.48 -44.75 17.16
C GLN A 109 -5.14 -44.93 17.90
N GLU A 110 -4.04 -45.04 17.17
CA GLU A 110 -2.71 -45.27 17.71
C GLU A 110 -1.71 -44.34 17.01
N PHE A 111 -0.85 -43.67 17.79
CA PHE A 111 0.23 -42.85 17.23
C PHE A 111 1.21 -43.65 16.36
N ILE A 112 1.43 -44.92 16.70
CA ILE A 112 2.29 -45.83 15.96
C ILE A 112 1.56 -47.16 15.84
N PRO A 113 0.74 -47.34 14.78
CA PRO A 113 -0.04 -48.56 14.60
C PRO A 113 0.88 -49.77 14.32
N SER A 114 0.36 -50.97 14.58
CA SER A 114 1.08 -52.18 14.21
C SER A 114 1.25 -52.28 12.69
N ALA A 115 2.36 -52.88 12.24
CA ALA A 115 2.62 -53.06 10.80
C ALA A 115 1.51 -53.83 10.06
N ALA A 116 0.68 -54.60 10.78
CA ALA A 116 -0.46 -55.31 10.21
C ALA A 116 -1.66 -54.40 9.89
N GLN A 117 -1.80 -53.25 10.57
CA GLN A 117 -2.88 -52.28 10.35
C GLN A 117 -2.57 -51.32 9.19
N VAL A 118 -1.29 -51.07 8.91
CA VAL A 118 -0.85 -50.08 7.90
C VAL A 118 -1.50 -50.28 6.53
N PRO A 119 -1.59 -51.51 5.94
CA PRO A 119 -2.22 -51.67 4.63
C PRO A 119 -3.70 -51.28 4.59
N THR A 120 -4.44 -51.56 5.66
CA THR A 120 -5.85 -51.17 5.78
C THR A 120 -5.98 -49.66 5.90
N ILE A 121 -5.22 -49.03 6.79
CA ILE A 121 -5.21 -47.56 6.97
C ILE A 121 -4.93 -46.86 5.63
N VAL A 122 -3.92 -47.33 4.89
CA VAL A 122 -3.58 -46.76 3.58
C VAL A 122 -4.73 -46.97 2.58
N SER A 123 -5.27 -48.19 2.47
CA SER A 123 -6.35 -48.49 1.52
C SER A 123 -7.61 -47.65 1.79
N ASP A 124 -7.93 -47.43 3.06
CA ASP A 124 -9.15 -46.72 3.49
C ASP A 124 -9.03 -45.20 3.30
N ASN A 125 -7.81 -44.64 3.27
CA ASN A 125 -7.58 -43.20 3.12
C ASN A 125 -7.29 -42.74 1.67
N ILE A 126 -7.02 -43.68 0.76
CA ILE A 126 -6.69 -43.34 -0.64
C ILE A 126 -7.83 -42.56 -1.31
N GLU A 127 -9.08 -42.91 -1.08
CA GLU A 127 -10.22 -42.24 -1.72
C GLU A 127 -10.29 -40.77 -1.33
N ALA A 128 -10.22 -40.45 -0.03
CA ALA A 128 -10.15 -39.07 0.46
C ALA A 128 -8.99 -38.28 -0.16
N ALA A 129 -7.79 -38.86 -0.21
CA ALA A 129 -6.64 -38.22 -0.83
C ALA A 129 -6.85 -37.94 -2.33
N MET A 130 -7.53 -38.86 -3.03
CA MET A 130 -7.88 -38.69 -4.44
C MET A 130 -8.97 -37.63 -4.64
N MET A 131 -9.94 -37.50 -3.72
CA MET A 131 -10.95 -36.44 -3.77
C MET A 131 -10.29 -35.06 -3.72
N LEU A 132 -9.37 -34.85 -2.78
CA LEU A 132 -8.62 -33.60 -2.67
C LEU A 132 -7.75 -33.35 -3.93
N LEU A 133 -7.00 -34.35 -4.38
CA LEU A 133 -6.16 -34.24 -5.58
C LEU A 133 -6.96 -33.89 -6.85
N ASN A 134 -8.22 -34.32 -6.90
CA ASN A 134 -9.10 -34.08 -8.04
C ASN A 134 -9.93 -32.79 -7.91
N ARG A 135 -9.93 -32.15 -6.74
CA ARG A 135 -10.65 -30.89 -6.50
C ARG A 135 -10.27 -29.78 -7.48
N PRO A 136 -8.99 -29.58 -7.88
CA PRO A 136 -8.65 -28.59 -8.91
C PRO A 136 -9.23 -28.84 -10.31
N ASN A 137 -10.02 -29.91 -10.51
CA ASN A 137 -10.76 -30.20 -11.74
C ASN A 137 -12.29 -30.08 -11.60
N HIS A 138 -12.82 -29.73 -10.42
CA HIS A 138 -14.27 -29.69 -10.10
C HIS A 138 -14.55 -28.58 -9.09
N GLN A 139 -15.67 -27.86 -9.18
CA GLN A 139 -16.00 -26.81 -8.19
C GLN A 139 -14.84 -25.82 -7.98
N VAL A 140 -14.32 -25.33 -9.10
CA VAL A 140 -13.14 -24.46 -9.17
C VAL A 140 -13.30 -23.48 -10.32
N LEU A 141 -12.90 -22.23 -10.09
CA LEU A 141 -12.57 -21.27 -11.13
C LEU A 141 -11.06 -21.27 -11.34
N ARG A 142 -10.60 -21.57 -12.54
CA ARG A 142 -9.17 -21.54 -12.88
C ARG A 142 -8.96 -21.00 -14.28
N GLY A 143 -7.74 -20.57 -14.57
CA GLY A 143 -7.37 -20.05 -15.88
C GLY A 143 -6.02 -19.38 -15.81
N HIS A 144 -5.72 -18.57 -16.81
CA HIS A 144 -4.52 -17.75 -16.85
C HIS A 144 -4.86 -16.28 -16.96
N VAL A 145 -4.02 -15.42 -16.38
CA VAL A 145 -4.09 -13.97 -16.55
C VAL A 145 -2.91 -13.51 -17.38
N TYR A 146 -3.20 -12.85 -18.51
CA TYR A 146 -2.22 -12.35 -19.46
C TYR A 146 -2.38 -10.85 -19.67
N ASP A 147 -1.29 -10.21 -20.07
CA ASP A 147 -1.34 -8.90 -20.71
C ASP A 147 -2.00 -9.05 -22.09
N ALA A 148 -2.97 -8.20 -22.39
CA ALA A 148 -3.80 -8.35 -23.58
C ALA A 148 -3.07 -8.11 -24.91
N GLU A 149 -1.92 -7.43 -24.90
CA GLU A 149 -1.17 -7.10 -26.11
C GLU A 149 0.01 -8.05 -26.32
N THR A 150 0.83 -8.21 -25.28
CA THR A 150 2.06 -9.01 -25.30
C THR A 150 1.81 -10.49 -25.08
N LEU A 151 0.67 -10.85 -24.48
CA LEU A 151 0.31 -12.21 -24.08
C LEU A 151 1.25 -12.82 -23.03
N GLU A 152 2.06 -12.00 -22.37
CA GLU A 152 2.91 -12.43 -21.27
C GLU A 152 2.09 -12.62 -19.97
N PRO A 153 2.46 -13.56 -19.08
CA PRO A 153 1.84 -13.74 -17.77
C PRO A 153 1.79 -12.48 -16.93
N VAL A 154 0.67 -12.27 -16.23
CA VAL A 154 0.51 -11.18 -15.25
C VAL A 154 0.22 -11.76 -13.88
N VAL A 155 0.95 -11.31 -12.86
CA VAL A 155 0.64 -11.56 -11.45
C VAL A 155 -0.48 -10.61 -11.03
N ALA A 156 -1.71 -11.11 -11.10
CA ALA A 156 -2.92 -10.38 -10.77
C ALA A 156 -3.58 -10.97 -9.53
N THR A 157 -4.16 -10.13 -8.70
CA THR A 157 -5.10 -10.54 -7.65
C THR A 157 -6.41 -11.00 -8.28
N ILE A 158 -6.93 -12.13 -7.83
CA ILE A 158 -8.24 -12.67 -8.21
C ILE A 158 -9.13 -12.59 -6.99
N PHE A 159 -10.08 -11.65 -7.01
CA PHE A 159 -11.03 -11.39 -5.92
C PHE A 159 -12.41 -11.95 -6.28
N ILE A 160 -13.06 -12.64 -5.34
CA ILE A 160 -14.41 -13.20 -5.50
C ILE A 160 -15.37 -12.50 -4.55
N ASP A 161 -16.36 -11.82 -5.11
CA ASP A 161 -17.38 -11.12 -4.33
C ASP A 161 -18.20 -12.09 -3.47
N GLY A 162 -18.46 -11.70 -2.22
CA GLY A 162 -19.15 -12.51 -1.22
C GLY A 162 -18.28 -13.56 -0.52
N VAL A 163 -17.07 -13.83 -1.04
CA VAL A 163 -16.09 -14.73 -0.41
C VAL A 163 -14.98 -13.92 0.24
N ASP A 164 -14.36 -13.01 -0.51
CA ASP A 164 -13.17 -12.27 -0.03
C ASP A 164 -13.53 -10.99 0.76
N ASN A 165 -14.81 -10.61 0.83
CA ASN A 165 -15.32 -9.47 1.60
C ASN A 165 -16.39 -9.85 2.63
N ASN A 166 -16.39 -11.09 3.11
CA ASN A 166 -17.39 -11.58 4.07
C ASN A 166 -17.10 -11.25 5.55
N GLY A 167 -16.02 -10.50 5.83
CA GLY A 167 -15.63 -10.12 7.19
C GLY A 167 -15.00 -11.26 8.00
N ALA A 168 -14.64 -12.38 7.37
CA ALA A 168 -13.96 -13.50 8.00
C ALA A 168 -12.48 -13.16 8.33
N SER A 169 -11.83 -14.06 9.09
CA SER A 169 -10.45 -13.86 9.52
C SER A 169 -9.45 -13.78 8.35
N PHE A 170 -8.25 -13.27 8.64
CA PHE A 170 -7.18 -12.99 7.69
C PHE A 170 -6.92 -14.11 6.66
N ARG A 171 -6.73 -13.73 5.39
CA ARG A 171 -6.17 -14.52 4.29
C ARG A 171 -5.51 -13.55 3.30
N GLU A 172 -4.30 -13.81 2.85
CA GLU A 172 -3.64 -13.00 1.81
C GLU A 172 -4.33 -13.17 0.46
N ASP A 173 -4.33 -12.14 -0.39
CA ASP A 173 -4.97 -12.17 -1.70
C ASP A 173 -4.53 -13.37 -2.58
N TYR A 174 -5.48 -14.02 -3.25
CA TYR A 174 -5.14 -15.01 -4.28
C TYR A 174 -4.51 -14.31 -5.48
N LYS A 175 -3.34 -14.77 -5.90
CA LYS A 175 -2.61 -14.21 -7.05
C LYS A 175 -2.34 -15.28 -8.11
N SER A 176 -2.39 -14.89 -9.38
CA SER A 176 -1.88 -15.73 -10.47
C SER A 176 -0.36 -15.88 -10.41
N SER A 177 0.16 -16.96 -10.99
CA SER A 177 1.59 -17.24 -10.97
C SER A 177 2.41 -16.31 -11.85
N GLU A 178 3.63 -16.02 -11.42
CA GLU A 178 4.59 -15.24 -12.22
C GLU A 178 5.02 -15.98 -13.48
N THR A 179 5.15 -17.31 -13.41
CA THR A 179 5.72 -18.10 -14.52
C THR A 179 4.72 -18.36 -15.65
N TYR A 180 3.45 -18.60 -15.32
CA TYR A 180 2.45 -19.00 -16.31
C TYR A 180 1.19 -18.13 -16.30
N GLY A 181 0.99 -17.31 -15.27
CA GLY A 181 -0.23 -16.54 -15.08
C GLY A 181 -1.38 -17.39 -14.56
N ASP A 182 -1.15 -18.66 -14.22
CA ASP A 182 -2.19 -19.59 -13.81
C ASP A 182 -2.70 -19.29 -12.40
N TYR A 183 -4.00 -19.48 -12.20
CA TYR A 183 -4.65 -19.28 -10.91
C TYR A 183 -5.73 -20.35 -10.67
N TYR A 184 -6.02 -20.59 -9.38
CA TYR A 184 -7.05 -21.52 -8.93
C TYR A 184 -7.83 -20.93 -7.77
N ARG A 185 -9.15 -20.94 -7.87
CA ARG A 185 -10.10 -20.56 -6.82
C ARG A 185 -11.05 -21.72 -6.58
N LEU A 186 -10.83 -22.48 -5.52
CA LEU A 186 -11.72 -23.57 -5.13
C LEU A 186 -12.96 -22.97 -4.46
N LEU A 187 -14.14 -23.21 -5.05
CA LEU A 187 -15.37 -22.49 -4.70
C LEU A 187 -16.53 -23.49 -4.60
N MET A 188 -17.65 -23.05 -4.02
CA MET A 188 -18.90 -23.80 -4.11
C MET A 188 -19.56 -23.58 -5.49
N PRO A 189 -20.34 -24.55 -6.00
CA PRO A 189 -21.13 -24.36 -7.22
C PRO A 189 -22.10 -23.17 -7.12
N GLY A 190 -22.21 -22.38 -8.17
CA GLY A 190 -23.08 -21.19 -8.20
C GLY A 190 -22.52 -20.07 -9.05
N GLU A 191 -23.27 -18.96 -9.15
CA GLU A 191 -22.80 -17.75 -9.82
C GLU A 191 -21.88 -16.95 -8.90
N VAL A 192 -20.76 -16.47 -9.42
CA VAL A 192 -19.81 -15.61 -8.72
C VAL A 192 -19.35 -14.47 -9.62
N GLU A 193 -19.05 -13.31 -9.03
CA GLU A 193 -18.37 -12.21 -9.71
C GLU A 193 -16.88 -12.26 -9.33
N ALA A 194 -16.02 -12.41 -10.34
CA ALA A 194 -14.57 -12.42 -10.17
C ALA A 194 -13.97 -11.12 -10.69
N THR A 195 -13.23 -10.40 -9.85
CA THR A 195 -12.50 -9.18 -10.21
C THR A 195 -11.00 -9.46 -10.24
N TYR A 196 -10.38 -9.15 -11.37
CA TYR A 196 -8.95 -9.34 -11.62
C TYR A 196 -8.26 -7.98 -11.61
N THR A 197 -7.25 -7.81 -10.75
CA THR A 197 -6.52 -6.55 -10.59
C THR A 197 -5.02 -6.78 -10.59
N ALA A 198 -4.28 -5.90 -11.25
CA ALA A 198 -2.82 -5.87 -11.21
C ALA A 198 -2.36 -4.42 -11.36
N TYR A 199 -1.30 -4.03 -10.65
CA TYR A 199 -0.71 -2.71 -10.83
C TYR A 199 -0.29 -2.53 -12.30
N GLY A 200 -0.62 -1.38 -12.90
CA GLY A 200 -0.36 -1.12 -14.31
C GLY A 200 -1.44 -1.59 -15.28
N TYR A 201 -2.54 -2.17 -14.78
CA TYR A 201 -3.64 -2.67 -15.61
C TYR A 201 -4.99 -2.10 -15.17
N LEU A 202 -5.91 -1.97 -16.12
CA LEU A 202 -7.30 -1.67 -15.82
C LEU A 202 -7.97 -2.89 -15.17
N PRO A 203 -8.71 -2.72 -14.06
CA PRO A 203 -9.39 -3.83 -13.41
C PRO A 203 -10.48 -4.40 -14.32
N GLN A 204 -10.65 -5.72 -14.29
CA GLN A 204 -11.68 -6.41 -15.07
C GLN A 204 -12.53 -7.29 -14.17
N THR A 205 -13.85 -7.13 -14.23
CA THR A 205 -14.81 -7.99 -13.50
C THR A 205 -15.58 -8.88 -14.49
N ILE A 206 -15.70 -10.16 -14.17
CA ILE A 206 -16.35 -11.18 -15.00
C ILE A 206 -17.26 -12.05 -14.14
N SER A 207 -18.52 -12.18 -14.56
CA SER A 207 -19.48 -13.16 -14.03
C SER A 207 -19.11 -14.57 -14.46
N ASN A 208 -19.03 -15.50 -13.51
CA ASN A 208 -18.69 -16.90 -13.73
C ASN A 208 -19.71 -17.83 -13.07
N THR A 209 -20.03 -18.95 -13.74
CA THR A 209 -20.85 -20.02 -13.17
C THR A 209 -19.95 -21.17 -12.75
N ILE A 210 -19.77 -21.36 -11.44
CA ILE A 210 -18.97 -22.46 -10.89
C ILE A 210 -19.73 -23.78 -11.05
N LEU A 211 -19.13 -24.67 -11.84
CA LEU A 211 -19.69 -25.97 -12.18
C LEU A 211 -19.39 -27.03 -11.12
N ASN A 212 -20.32 -27.98 -10.97
CA ASN A 212 -20.20 -29.05 -9.99
C ASN A 212 -19.24 -30.17 -10.42
N GLU A 213 -19.35 -30.62 -11.68
CA GLU A 213 -18.66 -31.82 -12.19
C GLU A 213 -17.43 -31.52 -13.05
N GLU A 214 -17.11 -30.26 -13.29
CA GLU A 214 -15.94 -29.87 -14.08
C GLU A 214 -15.39 -28.51 -13.65
N ALA A 215 -14.16 -28.21 -14.06
CA ALA A 215 -13.53 -26.94 -13.79
C ALA A 215 -14.16 -25.84 -14.66
N THR A 216 -14.42 -24.69 -14.05
CA THR A 216 -14.78 -23.48 -14.77
C THR A 216 -13.49 -22.81 -15.24
N ILE A 217 -13.27 -22.77 -16.56
CA ILE A 217 -12.07 -22.19 -17.16
C ILE A 217 -12.34 -20.76 -17.60
N GLN A 218 -11.57 -19.82 -17.08
CA GLN A 218 -11.66 -18.40 -17.43
C GLN A 218 -10.25 -17.80 -17.60
N ASP A 219 -9.76 -17.76 -18.84
CA ASP A 219 -8.57 -16.98 -19.15
C ASP A 219 -8.93 -15.49 -19.23
N VAL A 220 -8.05 -14.62 -18.75
CA VAL A 220 -8.26 -13.17 -18.65
C VAL A 220 -7.12 -12.43 -19.34
N TYR A 221 -7.47 -11.37 -20.07
CA TYR A 221 -6.54 -10.55 -20.83
C TYR A 221 -6.68 -9.10 -20.36
N LEU A 222 -5.80 -8.69 -19.45
CA LEU A 222 -5.85 -7.36 -18.84
C LEU A 222 -5.24 -6.32 -19.78
N GLN A 223 -5.94 -5.19 -19.91
CA GLN A 223 -5.47 -4.03 -20.68
C GLN A 223 -4.58 -3.17 -19.80
N LYS A 224 -3.45 -2.68 -20.33
CA LYS A 224 -2.59 -1.75 -19.59
C LYS A 224 -3.35 -0.46 -19.28
N ALA A 225 -3.15 0.04 -18.07
CA ALA A 225 -3.54 1.39 -17.71
C ALA A 225 -2.53 2.38 -18.35
N ALA A 226 -3.01 3.57 -18.70
CA ALA A 226 -2.12 4.66 -19.08
C ALA A 226 -1.21 5.03 -17.88
N GLN A 227 -0.06 5.62 -18.18
CA GLN A 227 0.92 6.02 -17.17
C GLN A 227 1.22 7.51 -17.27
N THR A 228 1.69 8.08 -16.17
CA THR A 228 2.19 9.45 -16.07
C THR A 228 3.41 9.51 -15.15
N ILE A 229 3.96 10.71 -15.00
CA ILE A 229 4.95 11.04 -13.98
C ILE A 229 4.18 11.74 -12.86
N LEU A 230 4.27 11.19 -11.65
CA LEU A 230 3.75 11.85 -10.46
C LEU A 230 4.81 12.81 -9.92
N ILE A 231 4.45 14.10 -9.80
CA ILE A 231 5.36 15.14 -9.32
C ILE A 231 4.74 15.94 -8.18
N GLY A 232 5.57 16.66 -7.44
CA GLY A 232 5.10 17.65 -6.48
C GLY A 232 6.22 18.15 -5.58
N SER A 233 5.85 18.96 -4.60
CA SER A 233 6.75 19.43 -3.55
C SER A 233 6.26 19.04 -2.16
N VAL A 234 7.19 19.05 -1.20
CA VAL A 234 6.89 18.89 0.22
C VAL A 234 7.48 20.05 1.00
N LEU A 235 6.63 20.70 1.78
CA LEU A 235 7.00 21.82 2.64
C LEU A 235 6.88 21.46 4.12
N ASP A 236 7.63 22.19 4.93
CA ASP A 236 7.54 22.19 6.38
C ASP A 236 6.37 23.08 6.80
N GLY A 237 5.44 22.53 7.56
CA GLY A 237 4.21 23.24 7.91
C GLY A 237 4.39 24.34 8.96
N ASP A 238 5.50 24.35 9.70
CA ASP A 238 5.78 25.42 10.67
C ASP A 238 6.48 26.61 10.02
N THR A 239 7.41 26.33 9.09
CA THR A 239 8.29 27.33 8.50
C THR A 239 7.87 27.76 7.09
N GLY A 240 7.13 26.92 6.37
CA GLY A 240 6.81 27.11 4.94
C GLY A 240 7.97 26.78 3.99
N GLU A 241 9.11 26.34 4.52
CA GLU A 241 10.31 26.03 3.73
C GLU A 241 10.22 24.65 3.06
N ASN A 242 10.96 24.46 1.97
CA ASN A 242 11.08 23.18 1.28
C ASN A 242 11.81 22.14 2.13
N ILE A 243 11.34 20.88 2.12
CA ILE A 243 11.99 19.78 2.85
C ILE A 243 12.71 18.84 1.88
N GLU A 244 14.04 18.77 1.97
CA GLU A 244 14.86 17.75 1.28
C GLU A 244 14.76 16.36 1.93
N GLY A 245 14.84 15.29 1.15
CA GLY A 245 14.96 13.91 1.66
C GLY A 245 13.68 13.33 2.25
N VAL A 246 12.52 13.90 1.93
CA VAL A 246 11.21 13.30 2.25
C VAL A 246 10.97 12.12 1.33
N GLU A 247 10.68 10.96 1.90
CA GLU A 247 10.25 9.77 1.16
C GLU A 247 8.81 9.96 0.67
N VAL A 248 8.58 9.75 -0.63
CA VAL A 248 7.26 9.64 -1.24
C VAL A 248 7.13 8.26 -1.88
N SER A 249 6.14 7.49 -1.43
CA SER A 249 5.88 6.13 -1.91
C SER A 249 4.39 5.89 -2.20
N ILE A 250 4.10 5.02 -3.17
CA ILE A 250 2.73 4.59 -3.47
C ILE A 250 2.55 3.16 -2.96
N LEU A 251 1.70 3.00 -1.97
CA LEU A 251 1.53 1.71 -1.28
C LEU A 251 0.85 0.67 -2.17
N ASN A 252 1.18 -0.60 -1.92
CA ASN A 252 0.67 -1.75 -2.68
C ASN A 252 1.01 -1.71 -4.18
N THR A 253 2.12 -1.05 -4.54
CA THR A 253 2.66 -1.03 -5.90
C THR A 253 4.10 -1.57 -5.92
N PRO A 254 4.60 -2.04 -7.08
CA PRO A 254 6.00 -2.43 -7.23
C PRO A 254 6.95 -1.24 -7.38
N LEU A 255 6.45 0.01 -7.33
CA LEU A 255 7.30 1.19 -7.47
C LEU A 255 8.19 1.39 -6.24
N SER A 256 9.45 1.71 -6.48
CA SER A 256 10.36 2.13 -5.42
C SER A 256 9.97 3.52 -4.90
N PRO A 257 10.14 3.80 -3.60
CA PRO A 257 10.03 5.14 -3.06
C PRO A 257 10.99 6.11 -3.75
N VAL A 258 10.56 7.38 -3.88
CA VAL A 258 11.40 8.49 -4.33
C VAL A 258 11.61 9.48 -3.20
N PHE A 259 12.61 10.34 -3.32
CA PHE A 259 12.94 11.31 -2.28
C PHE A 259 12.92 12.73 -2.84
N THR A 260 12.44 13.69 -2.05
CA THR A 260 12.54 15.10 -2.41
C THR A 260 14.01 15.55 -2.47
N ASN A 261 14.33 16.46 -3.38
CA ASN A 261 15.65 17.06 -3.51
C ASN A 261 15.82 18.31 -2.61
N GLU A 262 16.95 19.03 -2.74
CA GLU A 262 17.26 20.26 -1.99
C GLU A 262 16.17 21.36 -2.09
N ASN A 263 15.36 21.35 -3.15
CA ASN A 263 14.25 22.28 -3.35
C ASN A 263 12.90 21.69 -2.91
N GLY A 264 12.89 20.58 -2.17
CA GLY A 264 11.67 19.95 -1.66
C GLY A 264 10.81 19.27 -2.72
N VAL A 265 11.30 19.11 -3.95
CA VAL A 265 10.54 18.56 -5.07
C VAL A 265 10.86 17.08 -5.27
N TYR A 266 9.82 16.27 -5.51
CA TYR A 266 9.93 14.86 -5.86
C TYR A 266 9.35 14.59 -7.26
N SER A 267 9.78 13.47 -7.84
CA SER A 267 9.21 12.96 -9.08
C SER A 267 9.30 11.44 -9.15
N MET A 268 8.22 10.80 -9.54
CA MET A 268 8.07 9.35 -9.66
C MET A 268 7.57 9.02 -11.08
N GLU A 269 8.35 8.22 -11.81
CA GLU A 269 8.06 7.89 -13.21
C GLU A 269 7.20 6.63 -13.34
N GLU A 270 6.58 6.46 -14.51
CA GLU A 270 5.80 5.26 -14.88
C GLU A 270 4.67 4.92 -13.88
N VAL A 271 4.09 5.96 -13.27
CA VAL A 271 2.97 5.81 -12.35
C VAL A 271 1.71 5.55 -13.15
N SER A 272 1.10 4.40 -12.93
CA SER A 272 -0.10 3.97 -13.66
C SER A 272 -1.34 4.69 -13.17
N TYR A 273 -2.33 4.89 -14.04
CA TYR A 273 -3.59 5.51 -13.65
C TYR A 273 -4.38 4.60 -12.71
N GLY A 274 -5.05 5.21 -11.73
CA GLY A 274 -5.79 4.48 -10.72
C GLY A 274 -5.96 5.27 -9.43
N ASN A 275 -6.60 4.65 -8.45
CA ASN A 275 -6.69 5.19 -7.09
C ASN A 275 -5.66 4.47 -6.21
N PHE A 276 -4.80 5.23 -5.56
CA PHE A 276 -3.72 4.69 -4.74
C PHE A 276 -3.57 5.45 -3.42
N THR A 277 -3.07 4.77 -2.40
CA THR A 277 -2.62 5.42 -1.17
C THR A 277 -1.18 5.89 -1.34
N ILE A 278 -0.96 7.20 -1.27
CA ILE A 278 0.37 7.81 -1.24
C ILE A 278 0.79 7.95 0.22
N LYS A 279 1.99 7.45 0.53
CA LYS A 279 2.70 7.67 1.79
C LYS A 279 3.76 8.75 1.58
N VAL A 280 3.77 9.75 2.46
CA VAL A 280 4.79 10.80 2.53
C VAL A 280 5.39 10.77 3.93
N TYR A 281 6.69 10.55 4.03
CA TYR A 281 7.35 10.26 5.29
C TYR A 281 8.72 10.91 5.39
N LYS A 282 9.01 11.47 6.56
CA LYS A 282 10.35 11.87 6.95
C LYS A 282 10.46 11.78 8.48
N GLU A 283 11.60 11.30 8.96
CA GLU A 283 11.91 11.31 10.40
C GLU A 283 11.79 12.74 10.96
N GLY A 284 11.16 12.87 12.14
CA GLY A 284 10.85 14.16 12.77
C GLY A 284 9.59 14.85 12.24
N TYR A 285 8.81 14.18 11.38
CA TYR A 285 7.56 14.70 10.83
C TYR A 285 6.42 13.67 10.91
N SER A 286 5.18 14.16 10.99
CA SER A 286 3.96 13.35 10.94
C SER A 286 3.76 12.78 9.53
N PRO A 287 3.67 11.46 9.33
CA PRO A 287 3.48 10.86 8.03
C PRO A 287 2.09 11.19 7.47
N ILE A 288 2.04 11.38 6.16
CA ILE A 288 0.78 11.48 5.44
C ILE A 288 0.52 10.15 4.73
N MET A 289 -0.69 9.62 4.90
CA MET A 289 -1.23 8.49 4.15
C MET A 289 -2.54 8.94 3.53
N MET A 290 -2.58 9.12 2.21
CA MET A 290 -3.73 9.71 1.54
C MET A 290 -4.09 8.98 0.26
N GLU A 291 -5.38 8.68 0.07
CA GLU A 291 -5.89 8.19 -1.21
C GLU A 291 -5.91 9.30 -2.25
N LYS A 292 -5.36 9.02 -3.42
CA LYS A 292 -5.33 9.92 -4.57
C LYS A 292 -5.67 9.16 -5.85
N THR A 293 -6.53 9.76 -6.65
CA THR A 293 -6.74 9.35 -8.04
C THR A 293 -5.66 9.98 -8.91
N ILE A 294 -4.90 9.15 -9.60
CA ILE A 294 -3.87 9.53 -10.55
C ILE A 294 -4.40 9.30 -11.97
N ASP A 295 -4.42 10.35 -12.78
CA ASP A 295 -4.87 10.32 -14.17
C ASP A 295 -4.19 11.44 -15.00
N GLY A 296 -4.68 11.68 -16.23
CA GLY A 296 -4.12 12.67 -17.13
C GLY A 296 -4.32 14.14 -16.70
N GLU A 297 -5.20 14.40 -15.73
CA GLU A 297 -5.47 15.72 -15.17
C GLU A 297 -4.91 15.86 -13.73
N ASN A 298 -4.77 14.74 -13.02
CA ASN A 298 -4.37 14.67 -11.61
C ASN A 298 -3.04 13.92 -11.44
N TYR A 299 -1.93 14.64 -11.55
CA TYR A 299 -0.57 14.06 -11.43
C TYR A 299 0.43 14.97 -10.70
N VAL A 300 -0.05 16.09 -10.15
CA VAL A 300 0.74 17.01 -9.32
C VAL A 300 0.16 17.01 -7.91
N PHE A 301 0.91 16.50 -6.92
CA PHE A 301 0.49 16.51 -5.53
C PHE A 301 1.53 17.16 -4.62
N ASN A 302 1.17 18.32 -4.08
CA ASN A 302 1.99 18.98 -3.08
C ASN A 302 1.55 18.52 -1.68
N PHE A 303 2.50 18.41 -0.77
CA PHE A 303 2.27 17.99 0.61
C PHE A 303 2.89 18.98 1.59
N VAL A 304 2.32 19.04 2.78
CA VAL A 304 2.92 19.73 3.92
C VAL A 304 3.08 18.73 5.03
N LEU A 305 4.31 18.52 5.47
CA LEU A 305 4.59 17.72 6.64
C LEU A 305 4.65 18.64 7.87
N LEU A 306 3.93 18.26 8.91
CA LEU A 306 4.03 18.93 10.20
C LEU A 306 5.16 18.28 10.99
N PRO A 307 6.08 19.06 11.58
CA PRO A 307 7.04 18.52 12.53
C PRO A 307 6.31 17.70 13.60
N SER A 308 6.83 16.53 13.89
CA SER A 308 6.23 15.60 14.85
C SER A 308 7.28 15.19 15.86
N ASP A 309 6.91 15.33 17.13
CA ASP A 309 7.63 14.76 18.26
C ASP A 309 7.14 13.33 18.54
N ALA A 310 6.71 12.60 17.50
CA ALA A 310 6.26 11.23 17.63
C ALA A 310 7.32 10.37 18.34
N ILE A 311 6.88 9.61 19.32
CA ILE A 311 7.74 8.75 20.11
C ILE A 311 7.81 7.40 19.39
N THR A 312 8.91 7.20 18.67
CA THR A 312 9.19 6.02 17.82
C THR A 312 10.12 5.02 18.49
N PHE A 313 10.70 5.35 19.65
CA PHE A 313 11.63 4.50 20.41
C PHE A 313 12.97 4.19 19.72
N GLU A 314 13.26 4.81 18.58
CA GLU A 314 14.46 4.54 17.77
C GLU A 314 15.79 4.88 18.47
N ASP A 315 15.76 5.73 19.50
CA ASP A 315 16.92 5.99 20.37
C ASP A 315 17.29 4.80 21.28
N GLY A 316 16.48 3.73 21.28
CA GLY A 316 16.70 2.52 22.06
C GLY A 316 16.44 2.70 23.57
N ILE A 317 15.82 3.82 23.98
CA ILE A 317 15.56 4.18 25.38
C ILE A 317 14.17 4.80 25.55
N PHE A 318 13.60 4.69 26.76
CA PHE A 318 12.43 5.49 27.16
C PHE A 318 12.88 6.86 27.67
N GLY A 319 12.15 7.91 27.30
CA GLY A 319 12.33 9.26 27.84
C GLY A 319 11.92 9.38 29.31
N ASP A 320 12.31 10.49 29.95
CA ASP A 320 12.04 10.76 31.37
C ASP A 320 10.53 10.93 31.69
N ASP A 321 9.72 11.21 30.67
CA ASP A 321 8.26 11.39 30.77
C ASP A 321 7.49 10.06 30.88
N PHE A 322 8.20 8.94 30.73
CA PHE A 322 7.64 7.60 30.93
C PHE A 322 7.82 7.11 32.37
N SER A 323 6.77 6.50 32.89
CA SER A 323 6.80 5.74 34.14
C SER A 323 6.23 4.34 33.93
N MET A 324 6.82 3.36 34.64
CA MET A 324 6.53 1.95 34.44
C MET A 324 6.12 1.28 35.75
N SER A 325 5.36 0.19 35.63
CA SER A 325 5.08 -0.71 36.76
C SER A 325 6.32 -1.50 37.22
N SER A 326 6.15 -2.38 38.22
CA SER A 326 7.22 -3.24 38.76
C SER A 326 7.75 -4.29 37.77
N HIS A 327 7.00 -4.62 36.72
CA HIS A 327 7.44 -5.46 35.60
C HIS A 327 7.54 -4.58 34.35
N PRO A 328 8.58 -3.76 34.21
CA PRO A 328 8.59 -2.64 33.27
C PRO A 328 8.45 -3.11 31.83
N TRP A 329 7.81 -2.27 31.01
CA TRP A 329 7.92 -2.39 29.55
C TRP A 329 9.38 -2.17 29.13
N VAL A 330 9.76 -2.76 28.00
CA VAL A 330 11.14 -2.79 27.51
C VAL A 330 11.17 -2.38 26.04
N ILE A 331 12.31 -1.83 25.61
CA ILE A 331 12.55 -1.61 24.18
C ILE A 331 12.84 -2.96 23.52
N ASP A 332 12.09 -3.27 22.45
CA ASP A 332 12.28 -4.44 21.60
C ASP A 332 12.87 -4.00 20.27
N ASN A 333 13.75 -4.83 19.71
CA ASN A 333 14.46 -4.59 18.45
C ASN A 333 14.28 -5.73 17.43
N ASN A 334 13.27 -6.57 17.65
CA ASN A 334 12.96 -7.72 16.79
C ASN A 334 11.57 -7.56 16.14
N VAL A 335 10.74 -6.67 16.71
CA VAL A 335 9.38 -6.38 16.29
C VAL A 335 9.23 -4.87 16.43
N ALA A 336 9.05 -4.19 15.31
CA ALA A 336 8.79 -2.76 15.25
C ALA A 336 7.75 -2.50 14.16
N TYR A 337 6.99 -1.41 14.28
CA TYR A 337 6.07 -0.97 13.24
C TYR A 337 6.86 -0.26 12.14
N GLU A 338 7.75 0.65 12.55
CA GLU A 338 8.75 1.28 11.71
C GLU A 338 10.12 1.23 12.36
N GLY A 339 11.17 1.57 11.61
CA GLY A 339 12.52 1.57 12.16
C GLY A 339 12.99 0.22 12.67
N ASP A 340 13.87 0.26 13.66
CA ASP A 340 14.50 -0.92 14.28
C ASP A 340 13.90 -1.24 15.66
N TYR A 341 13.19 -0.31 16.32
CA TYR A 341 12.80 -0.42 17.72
C TYR A 341 11.30 -0.17 17.98
N SER A 342 10.76 -0.77 19.04
CA SER A 342 9.43 -0.44 19.57
C SER A 342 9.37 -0.67 21.09
N SER A 343 8.25 -0.33 21.73
CA SER A 343 8.01 -0.66 23.13
C SER A 343 7.22 -1.96 23.26
N ALA A 344 7.68 -2.87 24.12
CA ALA A 344 7.04 -4.16 24.40
C ALA A 344 6.69 -4.32 25.88
N SER A 345 5.56 -4.96 26.17
CA SER A 345 5.18 -5.28 27.54
C SER A 345 6.23 -6.12 28.26
N GLY A 346 6.42 -5.84 29.56
CA GLY A 346 7.23 -6.68 30.43
C GLY A 346 6.64 -8.09 30.58
N ASN A 347 7.49 -9.07 30.84
CA ASN A 347 7.04 -10.44 31.11
C ASN A 347 6.29 -10.48 32.45
N ILE A 348 5.02 -10.89 32.42
CA ILE A 348 4.15 -10.97 33.59
C ILE A 348 3.51 -12.36 33.70
N GLY A 349 3.18 -12.76 34.93
CA GLY A 349 2.50 -14.04 35.20
C GLY A 349 0.98 -13.91 35.23
N ASP A 350 0.28 -15.02 35.41
CA ASP A 350 -1.18 -15.05 35.47
C ASP A 350 -1.71 -14.19 36.63
N ASN A 351 -2.86 -13.56 36.43
CA ASN A 351 -3.50 -12.60 37.35
C ASN A 351 -2.63 -11.37 37.71
N THR A 352 -1.70 -10.97 36.84
CA THR A 352 -0.91 -9.76 37.03
C THR A 352 -1.04 -8.81 35.84
N SER A 353 -0.62 -7.56 36.03
CA SER A 353 -0.56 -6.58 34.94
C SER A 353 0.76 -5.82 34.95
N THR A 354 1.11 -5.26 33.80
CA THR A 354 2.19 -4.31 33.63
C THR A 354 1.70 -3.07 32.91
N THR A 355 2.14 -1.89 33.36
CA THR A 355 1.78 -0.61 32.77
C THR A 355 3.00 0.15 32.27
N MET A 356 2.80 0.85 31.16
CA MET A 356 3.60 1.96 30.67
C MET A 356 2.71 3.20 30.67
N THR A 357 3.16 4.26 31.32
CA THR A 357 2.44 5.53 31.42
C THR A 357 3.32 6.65 30.89
N LEU A 358 2.80 7.43 29.95
CA LEU A 358 3.39 8.66 29.44
C LEU A 358 2.63 9.85 30.04
N THR A 359 3.35 10.80 30.62
CA THR A 359 2.78 12.10 30.98
C THR A 359 3.19 13.09 29.89
N THR A 360 2.23 13.78 29.28
CA THR A 360 2.51 14.70 28.19
C THR A 360 1.61 15.93 28.25
N GLU A 361 2.11 17.04 27.72
CA GLU A 361 1.33 18.26 27.50
C GLU A 361 0.87 18.25 26.04
N ASN A 362 -0.44 18.06 25.82
CA ASN A 362 -1.03 18.20 24.50
C ASN A 362 -1.29 19.69 24.21
N ARG A 363 -0.72 20.22 23.13
CA ARG A 363 -0.72 21.67 22.86
C ARG A 363 -1.94 22.15 22.05
N ALA A 364 -2.75 21.23 21.53
CA ALA A 364 -3.96 21.56 20.78
C ALA A 364 -4.99 20.43 20.86
N ASP A 365 -6.28 20.76 20.79
CA ASP A 365 -7.33 19.75 20.60
C ASP A 365 -7.07 18.93 19.33
N GLY A 366 -7.15 17.60 19.43
CA GLY A 366 -6.97 16.71 18.30
C GLY A 366 -7.21 15.25 18.66
N ALA A 367 -6.43 14.34 18.08
CA ALA A 367 -6.45 12.94 18.45
C ALA A 367 -5.04 12.37 18.62
N ILE A 368 -4.78 11.71 19.74
CA ILE A 368 -3.60 10.87 19.86
C ILE A 368 -3.72 9.70 18.89
N SER A 369 -2.60 9.31 18.28
CA SER A 369 -2.52 8.08 17.51
C SER A 369 -1.31 7.25 17.94
N PHE A 370 -1.38 5.93 17.78
CA PHE A 370 -0.26 5.03 17.94
C PHE A 370 -0.53 3.71 17.23
N PHE A 371 0.53 2.97 16.92
CA PHE A 371 0.42 1.62 16.40
C PHE A 371 0.54 0.62 17.54
N THR A 372 -0.29 -0.41 17.50
CA THR A 372 -0.20 -1.52 18.45
C THR A 372 -0.27 -2.86 17.77
N LYS A 373 0.48 -3.82 18.31
CA LYS A 373 0.46 -5.24 17.94
C LYS A 373 0.17 -6.04 19.20
N VAL A 374 -0.70 -7.04 19.09
CA VAL A 374 -1.08 -7.90 20.21
C VAL A 374 -0.87 -9.35 19.80
N SER A 375 -0.19 -10.10 20.65
CA SER A 375 -0.09 -11.56 20.57
C SER A 375 -0.33 -12.09 21.97
N SER A 376 -1.62 -12.21 22.31
CA SER A 376 -2.13 -12.61 23.62
C SER A 376 -3.30 -13.59 23.51
N GLU A 377 -3.77 -14.12 24.63
CA GLU A 377 -4.99 -14.94 24.66
C GLU A 377 -6.23 -14.11 24.27
N SER A 378 -6.93 -14.52 23.22
CA SER A 378 -8.11 -13.82 22.70
C SER A 378 -9.23 -13.79 23.73
N ASN A 379 -9.78 -12.60 23.97
CA ASN A 379 -10.85 -12.31 24.94
C ASN A 379 -10.50 -12.51 26.43
N TYR A 380 -9.23 -12.75 26.78
CA TYR A 380 -8.80 -12.98 28.17
C TYR A 380 -7.64 -12.07 28.58
N ASP A 381 -6.57 -12.07 27.79
CA ASP A 381 -5.39 -11.25 28.04
C ASP A 381 -5.47 -9.98 27.18
N PHE A 382 -5.54 -8.83 27.82
CA PHE A 382 -5.84 -7.58 27.14
C PHE A 382 -4.68 -6.60 27.23
N LEU A 383 -4.34 -6.02 26.09
CA LEU A 383 -3.82 -4.66 26.05
C LEU A 383 -5.00 -3.70 26.25
N LYS A 384 -4.83 -2.72 27.13
CA LYS A 384 -5.81 -1.67 27.40
C LYS A 384 -5.14 -0.31 27.32
N PHE A 385 -5.84 0.65 26.73
CA PHE A 385 -5.38 2.03 26.65
C PHE A 385 -6.30 2.97 27.42
N TYR A 386 -5.70 3.90 28.17
CA TYR A 386 -6.40 4.86 29.02
C TYR A 386 -5.92 6.29 28.75
N ILE A 387 -6.86 7.23 28.78
CA ILE A 387 -6.62 8.68 28.85
C ILE A 387 -7.19 9.17 30.18
N ASP A 388 -6.34 9.74 31.03
CA ASP A 388 -6.70 10.29 32.36
C ASP A 388 -7.48 9.29 33.23
N GLY A 389 -7.09 8.03 33.16
CA GLY A 389 -7.72 6.92 33.89
C GLY A 389 -9.00 6.35 33.27
N ASN A 390 -9.49 6.92 32.16
CA ASN A 390 -10.66 6.41 31.43
C ASN A 390 -10.22 5.47 30.29
N GLU A 391 -10.74 4.23 30.28
CA GLU A 391 -10.44 3.24 29.23
C GLU A 391 -11.01 3.70 27.89
N GLN A 392 -10.14 3.76 26.87
CA GLN A 392 -10.51 4.15 25.51
C GLN A 392 -10.63 2.95 24.57
N GLY A 393 -9.79 1.94 24.75
CA GLY A 393 -9.74 0.75 23.92
C GLY A 393 -9.13 -0.44 24.64
N GLN A 394 -9.49 -1.64 24.19
CA GLN A 394 -8.87 -2.89 24.62
C GLN A 394 -8.77 -3.86 23.45
N TRP A 395 -7.69 -4.63 23.41
CA TRP A 395 -7.35 -5.56 22.34
C TRP A 395 -6.78 -6.85 22.93
N SER A 396 -7.06 -7.97 22.27
CA SER A 396 -6.62 -9.31 22.69
C SER A 396 -6.48 -10.21 21.46
N GLY A 397 -5.83 -11.36 21.59
CA GLY A 397 -5.66 -12.31 20.49
C GLY A 397 -4.43 -12.02 19.64
N GLU A 398 -4.52 -12.36 18.35
CA GLU A 398 -3.48 -12.08 17.37
C GLU A 398 -3.91 -10.90 16.49
N MET A 399 -3.32 -9.74 16.76
CA MET A 399 -3.56 -8.51 16.03
C MET A 399 -2.23 -8.03 15.48
N ASN A 400 -2.11 -7.97 14.15
CA ASN A 400 -0.94 -7.35 13.53
C ASN A 400 -0.94 -5.84 13.80
N TRP A 401 0.18 -5.18 13.52
CA TRP A 401 0.29 -3.73 13.69
C TRP A 401 -0.91 -3.01 13.13
N THR A 402 -1.62 -2.33 14.01
CA THR A 402 -2.83 -1.58 13.67
C THR A 402 -2.72 -0.20 14.30
N GLY A 403 -2.93 0.83 13.48
CA GLY A 403 -3.03 2.21 13.96
C GLY A 403 -4.36 2.41 14.66
N VAL A 404 -4.31 2.99 15.86
CA VAL A 404 -5.50 3.37 16.63
C VAL A 404 -5.41 4.83 17.01
N SER A 405 -6.55 5.50 17.12
CA SER A 405 -6.60 6.93 17.42
C SER A 405 -7.78 7.27 18.32
N PHE A 406 -7.56 8.22 19.23
CA PHE A 406 -8.54 8.65 20.23
C PHE A 406 -8.50 10.18 20.41
N PRO A 407 -9.65 10.86 20.56
CA PRO A 407 -9.67 12.29 20.84
C PRO A 407 -8.84 12.64 22.09
N LEU A 408 -8.03 13.69 22.00
CA LEU A 408 -7.22 14.24 23.08
C LEU A 408 -7.39 15.76 23.11
N SER A 409 -7.81 16.31 24.24
CA SER A 409 -8.00 17.76 24.41
C SER A 409 -6.67 18.48 24.63
N GLU A 410 -6.63 19.78 24.42
CA GLU A 410 -5.53 20.62 24.87
C GLU A 410 -5.35 20.53 26.40
N GLY A 411 -4.11 20.38 26.86
CA GLY A 411 -3.72 20.33 28.26
C GLY A 411 -2.83 19.14 28.64
N ASP A 412 -2.52 19.05 29.94
CA ASP A 412 -1.74 17.95 30.51
C ASP A 412 -2.58 16.66 30.56
N HIS A 413 -2.00 15.56 30.07
CA HIS A 413 -2.66 14.26 30.01
C HIS A 413 -1.78 13.12 30.54
N GLU A 414 -2.45 12.14 31.16
CA GLU A 414 -1.87 10.83 31.50
C GLU A 414 -2.34 9.78 30.49
N LEU A 415 -1.42 9.26 29.69
CA LEU A 415 -1.66 8.24 28.68
C LEU A 415 -1.08 6.92 29.18
N LYS A 416 -1.91 5.88 29.30
CA LYS A 416 -1.47 4.62 29.90
C LYS A 416 -1.84 3.41 29.06
N TRP A 417 -0.84 2.59 28.78
CA TRP A 417 -0.98 1.25 28.23
C TRP A 417 -0.82 0.23 29.34
N GLU A 418 -1.81 -0.63 29.52
CA GLU A 418 -1.80 -1.73 30.48
C GLU A 418 -1.90 -3.05 29.73
N TYR A 419 -0.93 -3.94 29.91
CA TYR A 419 -1.09 -5.35 29.56
C TYR A 419 -1.50 -6.13 30.81
N LYS A 420 -2.64 -6.80 30.76
CA LYS A 420 -3.21 -7.51 31.91
C LYS A 420 -3.57 -8.93 31.53
N LYS A 421 -3.08 -9.87 32.34
CA LYS A 421 -3.38 -11.30 32.21
C LYS A 421 -4.49 -11.77 33.12
N ASP A 422 -5.29 -12.71 32.64
CA ASP A 422 -6.33 -13.39 33.43
C ASP A 422 -5.78 -14.60 34.21
N ALA A 423 -6.63 -15.53 34.67
CA ALA A 423 -6.25 -16.68 35.48
C ALA A 423 -5.92 -17.97 34.70
N ASN A 424 -6.02 -17.97 33.37
CA ASN A 424 -5.89 -19.16 32.53
C ASN A 424 -4.55 -19.21 31.76
N THR A 425 -4.33 -20.31 31.04
CA THR A 425 -3.03 -20.64 30.41
C THR A 425 -2.87 -20.06 29.00
N THR A 426 -1.76 -19.34 28.80
CA THR A 426 -1.02 -18.97 27.57
C THR A 426 -1.72 -19.11 26.22
N GLY A 427 -1.93 -17.98 25.54
CA GLY A 427 -2.25 -17.88 24.11
C GLY A 427 -1.35 -16.86 23.41
N GLY A 428 -0.78 -17.22 22.25
CA GLY A 428 0.14 -16.33 21.54
C GLY A 428 1.52 -16.21 22.21
N SER A 429 2.18 -15.07 22.04
CA SER A 429 3.50 -14.77 22.63
C SER A 429 3.43 -14.18 24.05
N ASP A 430 2.23 -14.06 24.62
CA ASP A 430 1.93 -13.34 25.86
C ASP A 430 2.55 -11.94 25.91
N LYS A 431 2.50 -11.22 24.79
CA LYS A 431 3.19 -9.95 24.64
C LYS A 431 2.42 -8.99 23.74
N VAL A 432 2.53 -7.72 24.07
CA VAL A 432 1.94 -6.62 23.31
C VAL A 432 2.99 -5.56 23.06
N TRP A 433 2.86 -4.88 21.93
CA TRP A 433 3.78 -3.84 21.50
C TRP A 433 3.02 -2.55 21.19
N VAL A 434 3.69 -1.44 21.43
CA VAL A 434 3.25 -0.09 21.11
C VAL A 434 4.39 0.61 20.42
N ASP A 435 4.07 1.31 19.34
CA ASP A 435 5.04 2.03 18.53
C ASP A 435 4.41 3.29 17.95
N TYR A 436 5.26 4.22 17.52
CA TYR A 436 4.87 5.45 16.84
C TYR A 436 3.78 6.24 17.60
N ILE A 437 4.04 6.62 18.85
CA ILE A 437 3.07 7.37 19.64
C ILE A 437 3.09 8.84 19.18
N GLU A 438 2.02 9.28 18.58
CA GLU A 438 1.87 10.63 18.06
C GLU A 438 0.82 11.41 18.85
N ILE A 439 1.28 12.48 19.50
CA ILE A 439 0.42 13.47 20.15
C ILE A 439 -0.07 14.45 19.06
N PRO A 440 -1.31 14.96 19.14
CA PRO A 440 -1.82 15.88 18.13
C PRO A 440 -0.84 17.01 17.79
N PRO A 441 -0.44 17.18 16.52
CA PRO A 441 0.39 18.30 16.14
C PRO A 441 -0.42 19.60 16.22
N ILE A 442 0.27 20.72 16.45
CA ILE A 442 -0.35 22.03 16.33
C ILE A 442 -0.63 22.27 14.86
N LEU A 443 -1.90 22.39 14.49
CA LEU A 443 -2.28 22.73 13.13
C LEU A 443 -2.03 24.23 12.87
N THR A 444 -0.96 24.53 12.15
CA THR A 444 -0.64 25.87 11.66
C THR A 444 -1.30 26.11 10.30
N THR A 445 -1.74 27.35 10.06
CA THR A 445 -2.16 27.76 8.72
C THR A 445 -0.95 27.83 7.80
N THR A 446 -1.08 27.21 6.63
CA THR A 446 -0.04 27.19 5.60
C THR A 446 -0.60 27.62 4.25
N ALA A 447 0.23 28.29 3.46
CA ALA A 447 -0.02 28.61 2.06
C ALA A 447 1.27 28.53 1.26
N ASN A 448 1.12 28.08 0.02
CA ASN A 448 2.12 28.13 -1.02
C ASN A 448 1.40 28.42 -2.35
N ALA A 449 1.80 29.46 -3.06
CA ALA A 449 1.23 29.92 -4.31
C ALA A 449 1.47 28.92 -5.46
N GLY A 450 2.46 28.04 -5.31
CA GLY A 450 2.93 27.12 -6.33
C GLY A 450 4.26 27.58 -6.93
N ILE A 451 4.77 26.80 -7.88
CA ILE A 451 6.01 27.16 -8.57
C ILE A 451 5.82 28.38 -9.47
N ASP A 452 6.91 29.11 -9.70
CA ASP A 452 6.98 30.13 -10.75
C ASP A 452 6.58 29.51 -12.11
N GLN A 453 5.89 30.29 -12.92
CA GLN A 453 5.33 29.84 -14.20
C GLN A 453 5.77 30.73 -15.34
N ILE A 454 5.87 30.16 -16.53
CA ILE A 454 6.08 30.91 -17.78
C ILE A 454 4.97 30.53 -18.75
N ILE A 455 4.26 31.54 -19.27
CA ILE A 455 3.19 31.37 -20.27
C ILE A 455 3.43 32.26 -21.47
N CYS A 456 2.73 31.98 -22.57
CA CYS A 456 2.66 32.89 -23.69
C CYS A 456 1.66 34.04 -23.44
N GLN A 457 1.90 35.21 -24.04
CA GLN A 457 1.04 36.40 -23.90
C GLN A 457 -0.44 36.22 -24.29
N ASP A 458 -0.78 35.18 -25.05
CA ASP A 458 -2.12 34.82 -25.50
C ASP A 458 -2.73 33.65 -24.73
N GLU A 459 -2.04 33.16 -23.70
CA GLU A 459 -2.47 32.07 -22.83
C GLU A 459 -2.95 32.57 -21.47
N THR A 460 -3.57 31.65 -20.73
CA THR A 460 -3.93 31.82 -19.32
C THR A 460 -3.08 30.88 -18.46
N ALA A 461 -2.79 31.26 -17.23
CA ALA A 461 -2.06 30.42 -16.27
C ALA A 461 -3.05 29.65 -15.38
N GLN A 462 -2.98 28.33 -15.36
CA GLN A 462 -3.65 27.51 -14.34
C GLN A 462 -2.77 27.49 -13.09
N LEU A 463 -3.27 28.05 -11.99
CA LEU A 463 -2.54 28.04 -10.73
C LEU A 463 -2.80 26.72 -9.99
N ASN A 464 -1.77 26.23 -9.31
CA ASN A 464 -1.79 24.97 -8.57
C ASN A 464 -1.19 25.22 -7.17
N ALA A 465 -1.88 26.05 -6.40
CA ALA A 465 -1.46 26.39 -5.04
C ALA A 465 -1.80 25.27 -4.06
N PHE A 466 -1.21 25.37 -2.89
CA PHE A 466 -1.47 24.52 -1.75
C PHE A 466 -1.76 25.39 -0.53
N ALA A 467 -2.78 25.03 0.25
CA ALA A 467 -3.03 25.64 1.54
C ALA A 467 -3.72 24.64 2.47
N GLN A 468 -3.42 24.71 3.77
CA GLN A 468 -4.06 23.90 4.81
C GLN A 468 -4.41 24.73 6.05
N ASN A 469 -5.35 24.21 6.84
CA ASN A 469 -5.78 24.77 8.13
C ASN A 469 -6.15 26.26 8.03
N TYR A 470 -6.83 26.64 6.94
CA TYR A 470 -7.33 27.98 6.70
C TYR A 470 -8.86 27.99 6.71
N THR A 471 -9.42 29.18 6.91
CA THR A 471 -10.84 29.50 6.95
C THR A 471 -11.27 30.39 5.80
N ASP A 472 -10.33 31.17 5.24
CA ASP A 472 -10.54 32.01 4.08
C ASP A 472 -9.27 32.07 3.22
N LEU A 473 -9.43 32.35 1.92
CA LEU A 473 -8.33 32.54 0.99
C LEU A 473 -8.68 33.63 -0.03
N SER A 474 -7.68 34.40 -0.47
CA SER A 474 -7.83 35.33 -1.57
C SER A 474 -6.56 35.47 -2.39
N TRP A 475 -6.70 35.48 -3.71
CA TRP A 475 -5.63 35.80 -4.64
C TRP A 475 -5.57 37.29 -4.97
N SER A 476 -4.34 37.80 -5.14
CA SER A 476 -4.07 39.14 -5.62
C SER A 476 -2.95 39.14 -6.66
N THR A 477 -2.87 40.20 -7.46
CA THR A 477 -1.81 40.37 -8.47
C THR A 477 -1.19 41.76 -8.39
N SER A 478 0.11 41.87 -8.65
CA SER A 478 0.79 43.16 -8.84
C SER A 478 0.49 43.80 -10.20
N GLY A 479 -0.18 43.05 -11.09
CA GLY A 479 -0.53 43.39 -12.46
C GLY A 479 -1.94 43.98 -12.66
N ASP A 480 -2.41 43.95 -13.92
CA ASP A 480 -3.75 44.40 -14.34
C ASP A 480 -4.65 43.28 -14.90
N GLY A 481 -4.22 42.01 -14.79
CA GLY A 481 -5.00 40.84 -15.17
C GLY A 481 -6.12 40.48 -14.19
N SER A 482 -6.73 39.32 -14.40
CA SER A 482 -7.88 38.85 -13.62
C SER A 482 -7.86 37.35 -13.36
N PHE A 483 -8.27 36.95 -12.16
CA PHE A 483 -8.52 35.56 -11.78
C PHE A 483 -9.93 35.13 -12.20
N SER A 484 -10.11 33.83 -12.50
CA SER A 484 -11.43 33.25 -12.77
C SER A 484 -12.35 33.32 -11.55
N ASP A 485 -11.78 33.13 -10.36
CA ASP A 485 -12.37 33.35 -9.04
C ASP A 485 -11.20 33.50 -8.05
N GLU A 486 -11.02 34.68 -7.45
CA GLU A 486 -9.90 34.88 -6.53
C GLU A 486 -10.02 34.16 -5.18
N HIS A 487 -11.16 33.51 -4.87
CA HIS A 487 -11.40 32.83 -3.58
C HIS A 487 -11.36 31.30 -3.67
N ILE A 488 -10.89 30.73 -4.79
CA ILE A 488 -10.63 29.30 -4.92
C ILE A 488 -9.13 29.02 -4.93
N LEU A 489 -8.71 27.84 -4.48
CA LEU A 489 -7.29 27.51 -4.32
C LEU A 489 -6.54 27.52 -5.67
N ASN A 490 -7.16 27.00 -6.72
CA ASN A 490 -6.54 26.80 -8.04
C ASN A 490 -7.29 27.57 -9.14
N PRO A 491 -7.24 28.91 -9.16
CA PRO A 491 -7.91 29.69 -10.20
C PRO A 491 -7.12 29.69 -11.50
N ILE A 492 -7.77 30.14 -12.57
CA ILE A 492 -7.13 30.48 -13.84
C ILE A 492 -6.84 31.98 -13.83
N TYR A 493 -5.58 32.38 -14.00
CA TYR A 493 -5.19 33.77 -14.17
C TYR A 493 -5.12 34.14 -15.67
N THR A 494 -5.78 35.23 -16.04
CA THR A 494 -5.74 35.80 -17.40
C THR A 494 -4.92 37.10 -17.37
N PRO A 495 -3.75 37.15 -18.04
CA PRO A 495 -2.91 38.34 -18.07
C PRO A 495 -3.61 39.56 -18.67
N GLY A 496 -3.40 40.71 -18.05
CA GLY A 496 -3.83 42.00 -18.55
C GLY A 496 -2.83 42.63 -19.52
N SER A 497 -3.18 43.82 -20.02
CA SER A 497 -2.36 44.51 -21.02
C SER A 497 -1.03 45.03 -20.47
N ASN A 498 -0.99 45.39 -19.18
CA ASN A 498 0.23 45.83 -18.52
C ASN A 498 1.10 44.64 -18.13
N ASP A 499 0.50 43.52 -17.74
CA ASP A 499 1.24 42.28 -17.46
C ASP A 499 2.07 41.87 -18.68
N ILE A 500 1.40 41.79 -19.84
CA ILE A 500 2.04 41.44 -21.12
C ILE A 500 3.11 42.47 -21.50
N ALA A 501 2.86 43.76 -21.28
CA ALA A 501 3.82 44.82 -21.61
C ALA A 501 5.07 44.80 -20.69
N GLN A 502 4.92 44.36 -19.45
CA GLN A 502 6.01 44.23 -18.48
C GLN A 502 6.77 42.89 -18.63
N GLY A 503 6.14 41.88 -19.23
CA GLY A 503 6.72 40.55 -19.45
C GLY A 503 6.71 39.67 -18.21
N SER A 504 6.16 40.15 -17.08
CA SER A 504 5.89 39.35 -15.90
C SER A 504 4.89 40.05 -14.97
N THR A 505 4.29 39.28 -14.07
CA THR A 505 3.47 39.76 -12.95
C THR A 505 3.66 38.83 -11.75
N SER A 506 3.55 39.36 -10.53
CA SER A 506 3.50 38.52 -9.33
C SER A 506 2.07 38.20 -8.95
N LEU A 507 1.82 36.95 -8.58
CA LEU A 507 0.52 36.48 -8.08
C LEU A 507 0.70 36.01 -6.64
N SER A 508 -0.07 36.59 -5.72
CA SER A 508 0.02 36.28 -4.29
C SER A 508 -1.25 35.62 -3.80
N ILE A 509 -1.10 34.55 -3.03
CA ILE A 509 -2.20 33.93 -2.28
C ILE A 509 -2.11 34.36 -0.83
N ASP A 510 -3.19 34.92 -0.30
CA ASP A 510 -3.34 35.24 1.11
C ASP A 510 -4.35 34.26 1.73
N VAL A 511 -3.98 33.61 2.82
CA VAL A 511 -4.84 32.67 3.56
C VAL A 511 -4.99 33.09 5.01
N GLU A 512 -6.19 32.91 5.55
CA GLU A 512 -6.54 33.27 6.93
C GLU A 512 -6.94 32.03 7.72
N GLY A 513 -6.27 31.73 8.83
CA GLY A 513 -6.67 30.67 9.76
C GLY A 513 -6.24 30.94 11.19
N THR A 514 -5.42 30.07 11.78
CA THR A 514 -4.77 30.34 13.07
C THR A 514 -3.78 31.48 12.98
N GLN A 515 -3.26 31.72 11.78
CA GLN A 515 -2.43 32.86 11.39
C GLN A 515 -2.78 33.29 9.96
N SER A 516 -2.46 34.54 9.62
CA SER A 516 -2.58 35.06 8.25
C SER A 516 -1.24 34.81 7.53
N ILE A 517 -1.26 34.05 6.44
CA ILE A 517 -0.06 33.70 5.66
C ILE A 517 -0.25 34.16 4.23
N SER A 518 0.83 34.67 3.65
CA SER A 518 0.89 35.10 2.25
C SER A 518 2.06 34.41 1.58
N ASP A 519 1.85 33.91 0.37
CA ASP A 519 2.89 33.39 -0.49
C ASP A 519 2.76 33.95 -1.91
N GLU A 520 3.85 34.03 -2.65
CA GLU A 520 3.93 34.68 -3.97
C GLU A 520 4.60 33.76 -4.99
N LEU A 521 4.01 33.66 -6.19
CA LEU A 521 4.67 33.10 -7.36
C LEU A 521 4.89 34.18 -8.42
N LEU A 522 5.97 34.04 -9.19
CA LEU A 522 6.25 34.87 -10.35
C LEU A 522 5.68 34.23 -11.62
N LEU A 523 4.80 34.96 -12.33
CA LEU A 523 4.32 34.59 -13.65
C LEU A 523 5.07 35.39 -14.71
N THR A 524 5.95 34.74 -15.48
CA THR A 524 6.63 35.33 -16.64
C THR A 524 5.78 35.16 -17.90
N ILE A 525 5.67 36.22 -18.69
CA ILE A 525 4.83 36.27 -19.90
C ILE A 525 5.72 36.52 -21.10
N ASP A 526 5.86 35.51 -21.97
CA ASP A 526 6.71 35.57 -23.15
C ASP A 526 5.93 35.84 -24.43
N ILE A 527 6.58 36.50 -25.39
CA ILE A 527 6.03 36.81 -26.71
C ILE A 527 6.25 35.58 -27.61
N CYS A 528 5.37 34.60 -27.47
CA CYS A 528 5.37 33.38 -28.28
C CYS A 528 4.85 33.57 -29.71
N SER A 529 4.47 34.79 -30.10
CA SER A 529 3.73 35.13 -31.34
C SER A 529 4.41 34.78 -32.69
N SER A 530 5.57 34.14 -32.69
CA SER A 530 6.24 33.61 -33.89
C SER A 530 6.16 32.07 -34.02
N LEU A 531 5.47 31.39 -33.10
CA LEU A 531 5.42 29.94 -33.00
C LEU A 531 4.16 29.37 -33.64
N GLU A 532 4.28 28.81 -34.84
CA GLU A 532 3.37 27.71 -35.22
C GLU A 532 4.07 26.42 -34.80
N GLU A 533 3.44 25.66 -33.88
CA GLU A 533 3.76 24.24 -33.76
C GLU A 533 3.60 23.60 -35.14
N ILE A 534 4.69 23.08 -35.68
CA ILE A 534 4.63 22.30 -36.90
C ILE A 534 4.33 20.88 -36.45
N ASN A 535 3.04 20.55 -36.42
CA ASN A 535 2.54 19.20 -36.31
C ASN A 535 3.03 18.43 -37.56
N GLY A 536 4.23 17.87 -37.43
CA GLY A 536 4.91 17.20 -38.52
C GLY A 536 4.58 15.72 -38.53
N ALA A 537 5.38 14.91 -39.23
CA ALA A 537 5.09 13.48 -39.40
C ALA A 537 5.42 12.61 -38.17
N LEU A 538 5.97 13.18 -37.08
CA LEU A 538 6.41 12.45 -35.90
C LEU A 538 5.52 12.80 -34.70
N ILE A 539 5.06 11.77 -33.99
CA ILE A 539 4.31 11.93 -32.74
C ILE A 539 5.29 11.78 -31.58
N PHE A 540 5.38 12.80 -30.75
CA PHE A 540 6.06 12.74 -29.46
C PHE A 540 5.35 13.64 -28.45
N HIS A 541 5.64 13.47 -27.17
CA HIS A 541 5.10 14.31 -26.09
C HIS A 541 6.19 14.66 -25.10
N ILE A 542 6.24 15.93 -24.68
CA ILE A 542 7.14 16.42 -23.62
C ILE A 542 6.40 16.41 -22.29
N SER A 543 6.94 15.75 -21.27
CA SER A 543 6.39 15.76 -19.91
C SER A 543 7.48 15.62 -18.83
N PRO A 544 7.43 16.40 -17.73
CA PRO A 544 6.51 17.51 -17.51
C PRO A 544 6.85 18.69 -18.43
N ASN A 545 5.85 19.52 -18.72
CA ASN A 545 6.01 20.77 -19.47
C ASN A 545 4.96 21.77 -18.94
N PRO A 546 5.32 22.76 -18.09
CA PRO A 546 6.68 23.21 -17.77
C PRO A 546 7.59 22.18 -17.09
N ALA A 547 8.88 22.26 -17.37
CA ALA A 547 9.93 21.32 -17.00
C ALA A 547 10.88 21.94 -15.97
N PRO A 548 10.54 21.93 -14.67
CA PRO A 548 11.32 22.64 -13.64
C PRO A 548 12.72 22.06 -13.41
N GLN A 549 12.89 20.75 -13.59
CA GLN A 549 14.17 20.08 -13.32
C GLN A 549 14.61 19.12 -14.42
N TYR A 550 13.64 18.56 -15.13
CA TYR A 550 13.86 17.71 -16.26
C TYR A 550 12.59 17.66 -17.12
N PHE A 551 12.74 17.21 -18.35
CA PHE A 551 11.64 16.77 -19.18
C PHE A 551 11.97 15.44 -19.82
N THR A 552 10.95 14.62 -20.01
CA THR A 552 11.00 13.39 -20.78
C THR A 552 10.24 13.58 -22.08
N ILE A 553 10.89 13.18 -23.17
CA ILE A 553 10.27 13.12 -24.49
C ILE A 553 9.83 11.68 -24.71
N ASN A 554 8.53 11.43 -24.77
CA ASN A 554 7.97 10.13 -25.13
C ASN A 554 7.76 10.07 -26.64
N MET A 555 8.34 9.05 -27.28
CA MET A 555 8.51 8.95 -28.72
C MET A 555 8.21 7.51 -29.20
N PRO A 556 6.95 7.03 -29.10
CA PRO A 556 6.61 5.60 -29.24
C PRO A 556 7.00 4.99 -30.60
N ASP A 557 6.97 5.78 -31.67
CA ASP A 557 7.24 5.32 -33.05
C ASP A 557 8.59 5.81 -33.62
N PHE A 558 9.47 6.37 -32.78
CA PHE A 558 10.69 7.03 -33.27
C PHE A 558 11.81 6.04 -33.57
N LYS A 559 12.17 5.92 -34.87
CA LYS A 559 13.22 5.02 -35.37
C LYS A 559 14.57 5.71 -35.55
N GLY A 560 15.00 6.42 -34.50
CA GLY A 560 16.29 7.11 -34.44
C GLY A 560 16.38 8.38 -35.29
N GLY A 561 17.34 9.24 -34.92
CA GLY A 561 17.52 10.55 -35.54
C GLY A 561 18.18 11.56 -34.61
N SER A 562 17.72 12.80 -34.63
CA SER A 562 18.26 13.91 -33.82
C SER A 562 17.19 14.65 -33.04
N LEU A 563 17.57 15.05 -31.83
CA LEU A 563 16.87 15.97 -30.95
C LEU A 563 17.64 17.29 -30.91
N GLU A 564 16.94 18.41 -31.08
CA GLU A 564 17.51 19.76 -30.98
C GLU A 564 16.62 20.62 -30.09
N ILE A 565 17.22 21.48 -29.26
CA ILE A 565 16.50 22.50 -28.48
C ILE A 565 17.00 23.87 -28.91
N TRP A 566 16.06 24.76 -29.22
CA TRP A 566 16.31 26.09 -29.71
C TRP A 566 15.68 27.11 -28.77
N ASN A 567 16.41 28.14 -28.40
CA ASN A 567 15.83 29.25 -27.64
C ASN A 567 15.02 30.19 -28.57
N MET A 568 14.24 31.09 -27.98
CA MET A 568 13.38 32.02 -28.75
C MET A 568 14.14 33.02 -29.61
N THR A 569 15.44 33.23 -29.38
CA THR A 569 16.29 34.07 -30.24
C THR A 569 16.78 33.34 -31.50
N GLY A 570 16.42 32.07 -31.67
CA GLY A 570 16.80 31.23 -32.82
C GLY A 570 18.19 30.59 -32.68
N ASN A 571 18.75 30.55 -31.48
CA ASN A 571 20.01 29.86 -31.21
C ASN A 571 19.73 28.43 -30.71
N MET A 572 20.44 27.47 -31.29
CA MET A 572 20.43 26.09 -30.80
C MET A 572 21.24 26.02 -29.50
N VAL A 573 20.61 25.58 -28.42
CA VAL A 573 21.22 25.48 -27.09
C VAL A 573 21.58 24.03 -26.74
N PHE A 574 20.90 23.05 -27.35
CA PHE A 574 21.17 21.64 -27.15
C PHE A 574 20.97 20.83 -28.43
N ALA A 575 21.76 19.78 -28.61
CA ALA A 575 21.57 18.80 -29.69
C ALA A 575 22.06 17.41 -29.28
N LYS A 576 21.33 16.37 -29.67
CA LYS A 576 21.68 14.96 -29.40
C LYS A 576 21.22 14.04 -30.52
N THR A 577 22.03 13.00 -30.79
CA THR A 577 21.62 11.89 -31.65
C THR A 577 20.95 10.80 -30.80
N LEU A 578 19.81 10.30 -31.27
CA LEU A 578 19.01 9.27 -30.60
C LEU A 578 19.07 7.97 -31.41
N GLU A 579 19.23 6.84 -30.71
CA GLU A 579 19.36 5.50 -31.30
C GLU A 579 18.02 4.95 -31.84
N GLU A 580 18.07 3.97 -32.74
CA GLU A 580 16.92 3.44 -33.51
C GLU A 580 15.77 2.85 -32.67
N ASN A 581 16.03 2.42 -31.42
CA ASN A 581 15.04 1.75 -30.57
C ASN A 581 14.68 2.56 -29.32
N LYS A 582 15.01 3.86 -29.28
CA LYS A 582 14.82 4.68 -28.09
C LYS A 582 13.44 5.34 -28.09
N GLN A 583 12.52 4.80 -27.29
CA GLN A 583 11.13 5.28 -27.18
C GLN A 583 10.93 6.42 -26.17
N SER A 584 11.93 6.70 -25.32
CA SER A 584 11.89 7.86 -24.42
C SER A 584 13.28 8.47 -24.25
N TYR A 585 13.32 9.77 -23.97
CA TYR A 585 14.55 10.48 -23.63
C TYR A 585 14.32 11.55 -22.56
N THR A 586 14.99 11.38 -21.42
CA THR A 586 14.97 12.34 -20.32
C THR A 586 16.18 13.26 -20.38
N HIS A 587 15.95 14.55 -20.17
CA HIS A 587 16.98 15.59 -20.11
C HIS A 587 16.77 16.45 -18.87
N ALA A 588 17.80 16.59 -18.04
CA ALA A 588 17.79 17.50 -16.90
C ALA A 588 17.92 18.95 -17.40
N THR A 589 17.18 19.88 -16.81
CA THR A 589 17.08 21.28 -17.29
C THR A 589 18.15 22.19 -16.69
N ASN A 590 19.04 21.66 -15.85
CA ASN A 590 20.13 22.40 -15.20
C ASN A 590 21.09 23.10 -16.18
N ASP A 591 21.10 22.72 -17.46
CA ASP A 591 21.90 23.32 -18.53
C ASP A 591 21.11 24.31 -19.42
N LEU A 592 19.83 24.53 -19.11
CA LEU A 592 18.94 25.47 -19.77
C LEU A 592 18.59 26.60 -18.78
N GLU A 593 18.51 27.83 -19.27
CA GLU A 593 18.02 28.96 -18.49
C GLU A 593 16.47 28.92 -18.44
N ALA A 594 15.85 29.59 -17.48
CA ALA A 594 14.40 29.74 -17.46
C ALA A 594 13.93 30.46 -18.74
N GLY A 595 12.89 29.92 -19.38
CA GLY A 595 12.33 30.46 -20.60
C GLY A 595 11.59 29.45 -21.47
N VAL A 596 11.05 29.95 -22.59
CA VAL A 596 10.40 29.12 -23.61
C VAL A 596 11.43 28.65 -24.63
N TYR A 597 11.32 27.40 -25.04
CA TYR A 597 12.17 26.75 -26.02
C TYR A 597 11.33 26.02 -27.07
N LEU A 598 11.95 25.79 -28.23
CA LEU A 598 11.44 24.87 -29.25
C LEU A 598 12.25 23.59 -29.22
N LEU A 599 11.57 22.49 -28.95
CA LEU A 599 12.14 21.16 -29.04
C LEU A 599 11.78 20.57 -30.40
N LYS A 600 12.80 20.23 -31.17
CA LYS A 600 12.65 19.66 -32.52
C LYS A 600 13.17 18.24 -32.54
N LEU A 601 12.28 17.32 -32.88
CA LEU A 601 12.61 15.93 -33.15
C LEU A 601 12.66 15.69 -34.66
N LYS A 602 13.72 15.06 -35.15
CA LYS A 602 13.91 14.77 -36.58
C LYS A 602 14.40 13.34 -36.77
N ASN A 603 13.74 12.57 -37.65
CA ASN A 603 14.13 11.19 -37.94
C ASN A 603 15.25 11.12 -39.01
N THR A 604 15.83 9.94 -39.20
CA THR A 604 16.86 9.67 -40.22
C THR A 604 16.42 9.91 -41.66
N GLN A 605 15.11 9.91 -41.93
CA GLN A 605 14.51 10.13 -43.24
C GLN A 605 14.29 11.62 -43.55
N GLY A 606 14.54 12.50 -42.57
CA GLY A 606 14.47 13.95 -42.70
C GLY A 606 13.13 14.56 -42.29
N GLU A 607 12.16 13.76 -41.88
CA GLU A 607 10.90 14.21 -41.30
C GLU A 607 11.15 14.75 -39.90
N PHE A 608 10.39 15.78 -39.50
CA PHE A 608 10.55 16.39 -38.19
C PHE A 608 9.21 16.84 -37.62
N SER A 609 9.17 17.04 -36.32
CA SER A 609 8.07 17.71 -35.60
C SER A 609 8.67 18.60 -34.52
N VAL A 610 7.94 19.65 -34.14
CA VAL A 610 8.39 20.64 -33.17
C VAL A 610 7.30 20.81 -32.12
N GLU A 611 7.68 20.70 -30.85
CA GLU A 611 6.82 21.01 -29.71
C GLU A 611 7.47 22.10 -28.86
N ARG A 612 6.64 22.84 -28.13
CA ARG A 612 7.08 23.84 -27.17
C ARG A 612 7.60 23.16 -25.90
N LEU A 613 8.72 23.64 -25.37
CA LEU A 613 9.27 23.26 -24.06
C LEU A 613 9.37 24.51 -23.20
N VAL A 614 8.83 24.49 -21.99
CA VAL A 614 8.89 25.60 -21.04
C VAL A 614 9.77 25.18 -19.87
N ILE A 615 10.80 25.96 -19.55
CA ILE A 615 11.64 25.80 -18.35
C ILE A 615 11.25 26.94 -17.41
N PRO A 616 10.59 26.67 -16.26
CA PRO A 616 10.16 27.71 -15.34
C PRO A 616 11.33 28.45 -14.65
#